data_AF-A0A848B7M7-F1
#
_entry.id   AF-A0A848B7M7-F1
#
_cell.length_a   1.000
_cell.length_b   1.000
_cell.length_c   1.000
_cell.angle_alpha   90.00
_cell.angle_beta   90.00
_cell.angle_gamma   90.00
#
_symmetry.space_group_name_H-M   'P 1'
#
loop_
_entity.id
_entity.type
_entity.pdbx_description
1 polymer ?
#
loop_
_entity_poly.entity_id
_entity_poly.type
_entity_poly.pdbx_seq_one_letter_code
_entity_poly.pdbx_strand_id
1 'polypeptide(L)'
;MSELRQVFPASREAEFSRVLCVTNRHLVADGASLPEAAAGSAGGRELADGAAEDVAHTAGAEDWTPFLRRLELVVRARPRAVILREKDLPPVAYERLAQEVLALCRAAGVPCLLHTHAALALRLAAAGLHLPLALLRELPLAQRQRFALLGASCHSVEDVRAAERLGCSYVTLGHIYATACKPGLPPRGRDLLRRACAAARIPVYAIGGITPARLAEVCADGAAGACVMSGLMRGSDWIPGIEKIC
;
A
#
# COMPACT_ATOMS: atom_id res chain seq x y z
N MET A 1 15.01 21.24 17.79
CA MET A 1 14.70 20.50 16.55
C MET A 1 14.09 19.17 16.97
N SER A 2 12.76 19.11 17.16
CA SER A 2 12.14 17.94 17.79
C SER A 2 12.29 16.72 16.90
N GLU A 3 12.70 15.60 17.49
CA GLU A 3 12.78 14.29 16.85
C GLU A 3 11.43 13.98 16.18
N LEU A 4 11.35 14.29 14.89
CA LEU A 4 10.27 13.88 14.02
C LEU A 4 10.35 12.36 13.98
N ARG A 5 9.38 11.68 14.63
CA ARG A 5 9.24 10.23 14.58
C ARG A 5 9.35 9.79 13.12
N GLN A 6 10.47 9.18 12.77
CA GLN A 6 10.62 8.52 11.49
C GLN A 6 9.68 7.33 11.51
N VAL A 7 8.53 7.53 10.87
CA VAL A 7 7.41 6.58 10.76
C VAL A 7 7.89 5.24 10.21
N PHE A 8 8.90 5.28 9.35
CA PHE A 8 9.64 4.14 8.84
C PHE A 8 11.10 4.28 9.30
N PRO A 9 11.75 3.22 9.78
CA PRO A 9 13.07 3.31 10.43
C PRO A 9 14.15 3.89 9.49
N ALA A 10 14.85 4.95 9.91
CA ALA A 10 15.96 5.56 9.15
C ALA A 10 17.06 4.58 8.77
N SER A 11 17.34 3.61 9.66
CA SER A 11 18.41 2.64 9.44
C SER A 11 18.21 1.76 8.21
N ARG A 12 17.01 1.77 7.62
CA ARG A 12 16.68 1.06 6.37
C ARG A 12 16.13 1.99 5.30
N GLU A 13 16.26 3.31 5.46
CA GLU A 13 15.69 4.28 4.52
C GLU A 13 16.25 4.03 3.11
N ALA A 14 17.57 3.81 2.99
CA ALA A 14 18.29 3.44 1.76
C ALA A 14 17.74 2.18 1.04
N GLU A 15 17.01 1.31 1.74
CA GLU A 15 16.54 0.03 1.21
C GLU A 15 15.13 0.09 0.61
N PHE A 16 14.37 1.16 0.86
CA PHE A 16 12.99 1.30 0.40
C PHE A 16 12.82 2.54 -0.48
N SER A 17 11.94 2.46 -1.47
CA SER A 17 11.59 3.63 -2.27
C SER A 17 10.74 4.63 -1.49
N ARG A 18 10.50 5.81 -2.06
CA ARG A 18 9.56 6.81 -1.53
C ARG A 18 8.10 6.52 -1.94
N VAL A 19 7.81 5.30 -2.40
CA VAL A 19 6.52 4.95 -2.99
C VAL A 19 5.72 4.03 -2.07
N LEU A 20 4.49 4.43 -1.74
CA LEU A 20 3.48 3.55 -1.18
C LEU A 20 2.71 2.88 -2.32
N CYS A 21 2.57 1.55 -2.27
CA CYS A 21 1.72 0.81 -3.18
C CYS A 21 0.32 0.67 -2.58
N VAL A 22 -0.72 0.98 -3.34
CA VAL A 22 -2.11 0.63 -3.00
C VAL A 22 -2.57 -0.44 -3.97
N THR A 23 -3.11 -1.55 -3.46
CA THR A 23 -3.60 -2.63 -4.31
C THR A 23 -4.99 -2.35 -4.88
N ASN A 24 -5.28 -2.99 -6.00
CA ASN A 24 -6.63 -3.20 -6.51
C ASN A 24 -6.54 -4.37 -7.50
N ARG A 25 -7.08 -5.53 -7.15
CA ARG A 25 -6.92 -6.75 -7.95
C ARG A 25 -7.49 -6.64 -9.37
N HIS A 26 -8.53 -5.84 -9.57
CA HIS A 26 -9.16 -5.60 -10.87
C HIS A 26 -8.29 -4.84 -11.88
N LEU A 27 -7.15 -4.32 -11.44
CA LEU A 27 -6.21 -3.60 -12.31
C LEU A 27 -5.10 -4.50 -12.85
N VAL A 28 -5.04 -5.77 -12.45
CA VAL A 28 -4.06 -6.71 -12.96
C VAL A 28 -4.56 -7.24 -14.29
N ALA A 29 -3.78 -7.05 -15.35
CA ALA A 29 -4.08 -7.65 -16.64
C ALA A 29 -3.84 -9.16 -16.57
N ASP A 30 -4.74 -9.95 -17.14
CA ASP A 30 -4.55 -11.39 -17.29
C ASP A 30 -3.26 -11.65 -18.10
N GLY A 31 -2.25 -12.25 -17.47
CA GLY A 31 -1.07 -12.76 -18.18
C GLY A 31 0.16 -11.85 -18.25
N ALA A 32 0.44 -10.98 -17.28
CA ALA A 32 1.76 -10.34 -17.19
C ALA A 32 2.85 -11.40 -16.94
N SER A 33 3.50 -11.85 -18.00
CA SER A 33 4.62 -12.79 -17.99
C SER A 33 5.75 -12.24 -17.11
N LEU A 34 6.22 -13.04 -16.16
CA LEU A 34 7.48 -12.77 -15.48
C LEU A 34 8.62 -12.91 -16.50
N PRO A 35 9.64 -12.04 -16.52
CA PRO A 35 10.91 -12.41 -17.13
C PRO A 35 11.46 -13.62 -16.36
N GLU A 36 11.77 -14.71 -17.05
CA GLU A 36 12.28 -15.94 -16.46
C GLU A 36 13.51 -15.65 -15.59
N ALA A 37 13.41 -15.94 -14.30
CA ALA A 37 14.56 -15.98 -13.42
C ALA A 37 15.25 -17.34 -13.60
N ALA A 38 16.54 -17.32 -13.90
CA ALA A 38 17.37 -18.49 -14.12
C ALA A 38 17.19 -19.54 -13.02
N ALA A 39 16.64 -20.70 -13.39
CA ALA A 39 16.45 -21.83 -12.50
C ALA A 39 17.82 -22.45 -12.14
N GLY A 40 18.23 -22.29 -10.90
CA GLY A 40 19.24 -23.13 -10.25
C GLY A 40 18.57 -24.41 -9.75
N SER A 41 19.11 -25.55 -10.15
CA SER A 41 18.59 -26.88 -9.88
C SER A 41 18.79 -27.35 -8.43
N ALA A 42 17.75 -27.93 -7.86
CA ALA A 42 17.80 -28.99 -6.83
C ALA A 42 16.46 -29.73 -6.95
N GLY A 43 16.40 -31.00 -7.31
CA GLY A 43 16.91 -32.12 -6.52
C GLY A 43 15.71 -32.75 -5.83
N GLY A 44 15.04 -33.69 -6.51
CA GLY A 44 13.80 -34.31 -6.05
C GLY A 44 13.99 -35.24 -4.86
N ARG A 45 12.92 -35.41 -4.07
CA ARG A 45 12.60 -36.63 -3.34
C ARG A 45 11.10 -36.65 -3.01
N GLU A 46 10.49 -37.73 -3.46
CA GLU A 46 9.11 -38.18 -3.29
C GLU A 46 8.91 -38.80 -1.92
N LEU A 47 7.80 -38.49 -1.21
CA LEU A 47 7.23 -39.35 -0.17
C LEU A 47 5.71 -39.10 -0.01
N ALA A 48 4.98 -40.16 -0.39
CA ALA A 48 3.87 -40.84 0.29
C ALA A 48 2.61 -40.09 0.78
N ASP A 49 1.51 -40.73 0.38
CA ASP A 49 0.08 -40.55 0.59
C ASP A 49 -0.37 -40.69 2.06
N GLY A 50 -1.52 -40.08 2.39
CA GLY A 50 -2.12 -40.13 3.72
C GLY A 50 -3.30 -39.17 3.89
N ALA A 51 -4.49 -39.63 3.50
CA ALA A 51 -5.75 -38.92 3.59
C ALA A 51 -6.22 -38.61 5.03
N ALA A 52 -6.86 -37.45 5.21
CA ALA A 52 -7.95 -37.25 6.18
C ALA A 52 -8.86 -36.11 5.69
N GLU A 53 -10.15 -36.33 5.84
CA GLU A 53 -11.25 -35.85 5.01
C GLU A 53 -11.79 -34.44 5.35
N ASP A 54 -12.34 -33.82 4.30
CA ASP A 54 -13.55 -32.98 4.23
C ASP A 54 -13.86 -31.92 5.29
N VAL A 55 -13.71 -30.66 4.84
CA VAL A 55 -14.76 -29.65 5.03
C VAL A 55 -15.06 -29.01 3.67
N ALA A 56 -16.05 -29.56 2.99
CA ALA A 56 -16.61 -28.98 1.78
C ALA A 56 -17.36 -27.67 2.12
N HIS A 57 -16.75 -26.54 1.75
CA HIS A 57 -17.49 -25.33 1.41
C HIS A 57 -16.98 -24.80 0.07
N THR A 58 -17.43 -25.40 -1.02
CA THR A 58 -17.17 -24.95 -2.38
C THR A 58 -18.02 -23.71 -2.69
N ALA A 59 -17.63 -22.58 -2.13
CA ALA A 59 -17.74 -21.30 -2.84
C ALA A 59 -16.50 -21.24 -3.74
N GLY A 60 -16.68 -21.13 -5.06
CA GLY A 60 -15.58 -21.18 -6.03
C GLY A 60 -14.36 -20.43 -5.52
N ALA A 61 -13.25 -21.13 -5.34
CA ALA A 61 -12.04 -20.52 -4.80
C ALA A 61 -11.64 -19.41 -5.76
N GLU A 62 -11.76 -18.16 -5.32
CA GLU A 62 -11.32 -17.02 -6.11
C GLU A 62 -9.84 -17.22 -6.43
N ASP A 63 -9.51 -17.35 -7.73
CA ASP A 63 -8.13 -17.46 -8.15
C ASP A 63 -7.48 -16.07 -8.11
N TRP A 64 -6.68 -15.84 -7.07
CA TRP A 64 -5.90 -14.62 -6.92
C TRP A 64 -4.50 -14.72 -7.53
N THR A 65 -4.17 -15.82 -8.23
CA THR A 65 -2.83 -16.06 -8.77
C THR A 65 -2.30 -14.90 -9.63
N PRO A 66 -3.08 -14.30 -10.57
CA PRO A 66 -2.58 -13.16 -11.34
C PRO A 66 -2.22 -11.97 -10.44
N PHE A 67 -3.09 -11.67 -9.47
CA PHE A 67 -2.88 -10.60 -8.51
C PHE A 67 -1.65 -10.82 -7.64
N LEU A 68 -1.47 -12.03 -7.09
CA LEU A 68 -0.35 -12.37 -6.23
C LEU A 68 0.98 -12.34 -7.00
N ARG A 69 1.03 -12.85 -8.23
CA ARG A 69 2.22 -12.73 -9.10
C ARG A 69 2.59 -11.27 -9.37
N ARG A 70 1.58 -10.43 -9.63
CA ARG A 70 1.82 -9.00 -9.82
C ARG A 70 2.34 -8.35 -8.56
N LEU A 71 1.77 -8.68 -7.41
CA LEU A 71 2.22 -8.15 -6.13
C LEU A 71 3.64 -8.63 -5.79
N GLU A 72 4.02 -9.85 -6.16
CA GLU A 72 5.38 -10.37 -5.99
C GLU A 72 6.41 -9.48 -6.69
N LEU A 73 6.13 -9.08 -7.94
CA LEU A 73 6.98 -8.13 -8.66
C LEU A 73 7.07 -6.77 -7.94
N VAL A 74 5.95 -6.28 -7.40
CA VAL A 74 5.92 -5.01 -6.69
C VAL A 74 6.72 -5.09 -5.39
N VAL A 75 6.58 -6.14 -4.58
CA VAL A 75 7.33 -6.25 -3.31
C VAL A 75 8.82 -6.46 -3.53
N ARG A 76 9.23 -7.14 -4.61
CA ARG A 76 10.64 -7.26 -5.02
C ARG A 76 11.27 -5.90 -5.34
N ALA A 77 10.48 -4.94 -5.82
CA ALA A 77 10.93 -3.57 -6.02
C ALA A 77 11.06 -2.77 -4.71
N ARG A 78 10.64 -3.33 -3.55
CA ARG A 78 10.76 -2.73 -2.21
C ARG A 78 10.11 -1.34 -2.08
N PRO A 79 8.79 -1.21 -2.33
CA PRO A 79 8.06 0.02 -2.00
C PRO A 79 8.14 0.29 -0.50
N ARG A 80 7.95 1.56 -0.11
CA ARG A 80 7.92 1.99 1.30
C ARG A 80 6.96 1.16 2.14
N ALA A 81 5.80 0.85 1.57
CA ALA A 81 4.83 -0.09 2.11
C ALA A 81 3.82 -0.51 1.04
N VAL A 82 3.11 -1.61 1.31
CA VAL A 82 1.90 -2.02 0.59
C VAL A 82 0.67 -1.69 1.44
N ILE A 83 -0.38 -1.17 0.82
CA ILE A 83 -1.69 -0.95 1.40
C ILE A 83 -2.67 -1.88 0.67
N LEU A 84 -3.08 -2.96 1.34
CA LEU A 84 -4.06 -3.92 0.79
C LEU A 84 -5.46 -3.30 0.81
N ARG A 85 -6.00 -3.01 -0.37
CA ARG A 85 -7.27 -2.28 -0.56
C ARG A 85 -8.18 -2.97 -1.57
N GLU A 86 -8.92 -3.97 -1.11
CA GLU A 86 -9.97 -4.67 -1.85
C GLU A 86 -11.34 -4.37 -1.23
N LYS A 87 -12.01 -3.30 -1.71
CA LYS A 87 -13.24 -2.78 -1.09
C LYS A 87 -14.49 -3.63 -1.34
N ASP A 88 -14.42 -4.46 -2.36
CA ASP A 88 -15.51 -5.24 -2.91
C ASP A 88 -15.42 -6.72 -2.50
N LEU A 89 -14.37 -7.12 -1.79
CA LEU A 89 -14.29 -8.45 -1.20
C LEU A 89 -15.14 -8.54 0.07
N PRO A 90 -15.91 -9.62 0.26
CA PRO A 90 -16.57 -9.89 1.53
C PRO A 90 -15.52 -10.17 2.63
N PRO A 91 -15.86 -9.96 3.93
CA PRO A 91 -14.88 -10.04 5.02
C PRO A 91 -14.05 -11.34 5.07
N VAL A 92 -14.68 -12.49 4.81
CA VAL A 92 -14.00 -13.80 4.82
C VAL A 92 -13.00 -13.92 3.66
N ALA A 93 -13.37 -13.48 2.46
CA ALA A 93 -12.47 -13.49 1.31
C ALA A 93 -11.33 -12.48 1.47
N TYR A 94 -11.63 -11.28 1.98
CA TYR A 94 -10.62 -10.27 2.29
C TYR A 94 -9.59 -10.80 3.30
N GLU A 95 -10.03 -11.49 4.35
CA GLU A 95 -9.14 -12.07 5.35
C GLU A 95 -8.20 -13.12 4.75
N ARG A 96 -8.73 -14.05 3.95
CA ARG A 96 -7.90 -15.06 3.26
C ARG A 96 -6.85 -14.39 2.37
N LEU A 97 -7.25 -13.43 1.54
CA LEU A 97 -6.32 -12.68 0.71
C LEU A 97 -5.30 -11.89 1.54
N ALA A 98 -5.73 -11.29 2.65
CA ALA A 98 -4.85 -10.55 3.55
C ALA A 98 -3.76 -11.43 4.16
N GLN A 99 -4.07 -12.68 4.51
CA GLN A 99 -3.06 -13.63 5.00
C GLN A 99 -1.98 -13.90 3.96
N GLU A 100 -2.37 -14.13 2.70
CA GLU A 100 -1.43 -14.37 1.59
C GLU A 100 -0.57 -13.14 1.28
N VAL A 101 -1.19 -11.96 1.17
CA VAL A 101 -0.51 -10.69 0.92
C VAL A 101 0.45 -10.34 2.06
N LEU A 102 0.05 -10.54 3.31
CA LEU A 102 0.90 -10.30 4.48
C LEU A 102 2.09 -11.27 4.51
N ALA A 103 1.89 -12.54 4.17
CA ALA A 103 2.97 -13.52 4.09
C ALA A 103 4.00 -13.13 3.03
N LEU A 104 3.54 -12.75 1.84
CA LEU A 104 4.40 -12.30 0.74
C LEU A 104 5.17 -11.02 1.08
N CYS A 105 4.51 -10.05 1.73
CA CYS A 105 5.18 -8.82 2.18
C CYS A 105 6.21 -9.09 3.30
N ARG A 106 5.90 -9.97 4.25
CA ARG A 106 6.83 -10.38 5.33
C ARG A 106 8.07 -11.08 4.78
N ALA A 107 7.90 -11.99 3.82
CA ALA A 107 9.02 -12.67 3.17
C ALA A 107 9.97 -11.68 2.46
N ALA A 108 9.43 -10.60 1.90
CA ALA A 108 10.21 -9.53 1.27
C ALA A 108 10.69 -8.42 2.25
N GLY A 109 10.32 -8.50 3.54
CA GLY A 109 10.61 -7.47 4.53
C GLY A 109 9.90 -6.12 4.27
N VAL A 110 8.85 -6.10 3.45
CA VAL A 110 8.07 -4.90 3.09
C VAL A 110 6.92 -4.71 4.09
N PRO A 111 6.75 -3.53 4.72
CA PRO A 111 5.59 -3.26 5.57
C PRO A 111 4.28 -3.36 4.79
N CYS A 112 3.29 -4.02 5.38
CA CYS A 112 1.95 -4.14 4.78
C CYS A 112 0.88 -3.65 5.75
N LEU A 113 0.04 -2.73 5.27
CA LEU A 113 -1.07 -2.13 5.98
C LEU A 113 -2.38 -2.64 5.38
N LEU A 114 -3.36 -2.92 6.23
CA LEU A 114 -4.71 -3.20 5.76
C LEU A 114 -5.48 -1.89 5.59
N HIS A 115 -6.27 -1.78 4.54
CA HIS A 115 -7.23 -0.69 4.40
C HIS A 115 -8.51 -1.06 5.15
N THR A 116 -9.13 -0.13 5.89
CA THR A 116 -10.45 -0.27 6.56
C THR A 116 -10.60 -1.29 7.71
N HIS A 117 -9.90 -2.43 7.69
CA HIS A 117 -10.15 -3.54 8.61
C HIS A 117 -9.27 -3.50 9.88
N ALA A 118 -9.57 -2.58 10.80
CA ALA A 118 -8.76 -2.35 12.01
C ALA A 118 -8.61 -3.59 12.92
N ALA A 119 -9.71 -4.27 13.26
CA ALA A 119 -9.66 -5.46 14.11
C ALA A 119 -8.86 -6.60 13.47
N LEU A 120 -9.03 -6.79 12.15
CA LEU A 120 -8.29 -7.77 11.37
C LEU A 120 -6.79 -7.44 11.33
N ALA A 121 -6.44 -6.17 11.11
CA ALA A 121 -5.04 -5.72 11.07
C ALA A 121 -4.31 -6.04 12.38
N LEU A 122 -4.97 -5.86 13.53
CA LEU A 122 -4.42 -6.23 14.83
C LEU A 122 -4.29 -7.75 14.98
N ARG A 123 -5.32 -8.51 14.60
CA ARG A 123 -5.33 -9.97 14.73
C ARG A 123 -4.29 -10.65 13.85
N LEU A 124 -4.08 -10.15 12.63
CA LEU A 124 -3.09 -10.68 11.69
C LEU A 124 -1.70 -10.06 11.84
N ALA A 125 -1.50 -9.22 12.86
CA ALA A 125 -0.26 -8.49 13.10
C ALA A 125 0.26 -7.77 11.84
N ALA A 126 -0.64 -7.07 11.13
CA ALA A 126 -0.26 -6.22 10.03
C ALA A 126 0.64 -5.08 10.53
N ALA A 127 1.52 -4.57 9.66
CA ALA A 127 2.44 -3.50 10.04
C ALA A 127 1.71 -2.19 10.36
N GLY A 128 0.49 -2.02 9.85
CA GLY A 128 -0.31 -0.83 10.09
C GLY A 128 -1.73 -0.89 9.55
N LEU A 129 -2.40 0.27 9.64
CA LEU A 129 -3.76 0.49 9.18
C LEU A 129 -3.82 1.77 8.35
N HIS A 130 -4.53 1.72 7.22
CA HIS A 130 -4.87 2.89 6.42
C HIS A 130 -6.40 3.08 6.34
N LEU A 131 -6.90 4.28 6.62
CA LEU A 131 -8.34 4.56 6.65
C LEU A 131 -8.72 5.77 5.78
N PRO A 132 -9.92 5.78 5.18
CA PRO A 132 -10.61 7.04 4.90
C PRO A 132 -10.75 7.88 6.18
N LEU A 133 -10.57 9.19 6.09
CA LEU A 133 -10.61 10.08 7.27
C LEU A 133 -11.93 9.98 8.06
N ALA A 134 -13.07 9.75 7.40
CA ALA A 134 -14.35 9.56 8.08
C ALA A 134 -14.31 8.38 9.06
N LEU A 135 -13.83 7.22 8.62
CA LEU A 135 -13.71 6.03 9.47
C LEU A 135 -12.64 6.19 10.56
N LEU A 136 -11.58 6.97 10.29
CA LEU A 136 -10.60 7.30 11.32
C LEU A 136 -11.21 8.12 12.47
N ARG A 137 -12.16 9.03 12.19
CA ARG A 137 -12.86 9.82 13.21
C ARG A 137 -13.70 8.94 14.14
N GLU A 138 -14.24 7.85 13.61
CA GLU A 138 -15.05 6.88 14.33
C GLU A 138 -14.19 5.86 15.12
N LEU A 139 -12.92 5.68 14.73
CA LEU A 139 -12.04 4.71 15.38
C LEU A 139 -11.66 5.18 16.81
N PRO A 140 -11.93 4.37 17.86
CA PRO A 140 -11.60 4.74 19.24
C PRO A 140 -10.11 5.05 19.43
N LEU A 141 -9.81 6.03 20.29
CA LEU A 141 -8.42 6.42 20.58
C LEU A 141 -7.56 5.23 21.02
N ALA A 142 -8.10 4.36 21.89
CA ALA A 142 -7.43 3.16 22.36
C ALA A 142 -7.07 2.18 21.23
N GLN A 143 -7.86 2.13 20.15
CA GLN A 143 -7.52 1.32 18.97
C GLN A 143 -6.49 2.02 18.09
N ARG A 144 -6.62 3.34 17.86
CA ARG A 144 -5.67 4.14 17.09
C ARG A 144 -4.24 4.02 17.64
N GLN A 145 -4.08 4.11 18.95
CA GLN A 145 -2.79 4.03 19.63
C GLN A 145 -2.09 2.66 19.54
N ARG A 146 -2.79 1.61 19.09
CA ARG A 146 -2.20 0.28 18.87
C ARG A 146 -1.44 0.18 17.54
N PHE A 147 -1.59 1.15 16.65
CA PHE A 147 -0.92 1.16 15.35
C PHE A 147 0.22 2.18 15.34
N ALA A 148 1.46 1.70 15.18
CA ALA A 148 2.60 2.58 14.93
C ALA A 148 2.52 3.22 13.54
N LEU A 149 2.10 2.45 12.54
CA LEU A 149 1.80 2.91 11.19
C LEU A 149 0.28 3.10 11.04
N LEU A 150 -0.20 4.31 11.32
CA LEU A 150 -1.58 4.72 11.08
C LEU A 150 -1.61 5.78 9.97
N GLY A 151 -2.33 5.50 8.89
CA GLY A 151 -2.44 6.38 7.72
C GLY A 151 -3.87 6.80 7.44
N ALA A 152 -4.05 7.99 6.87
CA ALA A 152 -5.34 8.47 6.38
C ALA A 152 -5.31 8.93 4.92
N SER A 153 -6.44 8.75 4.24
CA SER A 153 -6.73 9.43 2.97
C SER A 153 -7.30 10.81 3.23
N CYS A 154 -6.60 11.85 2.75
CA CYS A 154 -6.93 13.26 2.93
C CYS A 154 -7.16 13.96 1.57
N HIS A 155 -7.95 15.01 1.59
CA HIS A 155 -8.36 15.75 0.40
C HIS A 155 -8.23 17.27 0.54
N SER A 156 -7.89 17.79 1.72
CA SER A 156 -7.61 19.21 1.97
C SER A 156 -6.53 19.41 3.04
N VAL A 157 -6.12 20.65 3.28
CA VAL A 157 -5.19 21.00 4.37
C VAL A 157 -5.84 20.71 5.74
N GLU A 158 -7.14 20.96 5.85
CA GLU A 158 -7.94 20.69 7.05
C GLU A 158 -8.01 19.19 7.34
N ASP A 159 -8.17 18.36 6.30
CA ASP A 159 -8.12 16.91 6.44
C ASP A 159 -6.76 16.43 6.97
N VAL A 160 -5.66 16.99 6.44
CA VAL A 160 -4.30 16.64 6.90
C VAL A 160 -4.12 17.01 8.37
N ARG A 161 -4.51 18.23 8.76
CA ARG A 161 -4.47 18.66 10.17
C ARG A 161 -5.37 17.81 11.06
N ALA A 162 -6.53 17.38 10.57
CA ALA A 162 -7.44 16.51 11.31
C ALA A 162 -6.85 15.11 11.51
N ALA A 163 -6.28 14.52 10.46
CA ALA A 163 -5.61 13.21 10.54
C ALA A 163 -4.43 13.25 11.52
N GLU A 164 -3.63 14.31 11.50
CA GLU A 164 -2.53 14.52 12.45
C GLU A 164 -3.02 14.56 13.90
N ARG A 165 -4.07 15.36 14.19
CA ARG A 165 -4.69 15.38 15.53
C ARG A 165 -5.29 14.04 15.94
N LEU A 166 -5.68 13.20 14.98
CA LEU A 166 -6.19 11.86 15.23
C LEU A 166 -5.06 10.82 15.44
N GLY A 167 -3.80 11.24 15.40
CA GLY A 167 -2.64 10.38 15.66
C GLY A 167 -2.15 9.63 14.44
N CYS A 168 -2.48 10.07 13.22
CA CYS A 168 -1.86 9.52 12.02
C CYS A 168 -0.35 9.76 12.05
N SER A 169 0.35 8.72 11.64
CA SER A 169 1.79 8.74 11.40
C SER A 169 2.13 9.28 10.00
N TYR A 170 1.24 9.12 9.03
CA TYR A 170 1.39 9.68 7.68
C TYR A 170 0.01 9.92 7.05
N VAL A 171 -0.02 10.64 5.94
CA VAL A 171 -1.24 10.84 5.15
C VAL A 171 -0.98 10.65 3.66
N THR A 172 -2.03 10.30 2.93
CA THR A 172 -2.06 10.43 1.47
C THR A 172 -2.93 11.62 1.09
N LEU A 173 -2.51 12.42 0.11
CA LEU A 173 -3.24 13.61 -0.32
C LEU A 173 -3.48 13.58 -1.83
N GLY A 174 -4.74 13.68 -2.25
CA GLY A 174 -5.05 13.71 -3.68
C GLY A 174 -6.53 13.77 -4.06
N HIS A 175 -6.86 13.62 -5.34
CA HIS A 175 -5.95 13.38 -6.46
C HIS A 175 -5.20 14.67 -6.89
N ILE A 176 -3.87 14.59 -7.03
CA ILE A 176 -3.03 15.75 -7.38
C ILE A 176 -3.07 16.05 -8.87
N TYR A 177 -3.00 15.02 -9.71
CA TYR A 177 -3.13 15.11 -11.16
C TYR A 177 -4.41 14.39 -11.62
N ALA A 178 -4.81 14.63 -12.88
CA ALA A 178 -5.91 13.89 -13.50
C ALA A 178 -5.64 12.38 -13.45
N THR A 179 -6.67 11.59 -13.17
CA THR A 179 -6.54 10.14 -13.01
C THR A 179 -7.75 9.40 -13.54
N ALA A 180 -7.50 8.28 -14.22
CA ALA A 180 -8.55 7.36 -14.68
C ALA A 180 -9.35 6.74 -13.52
N CYS A 181 -8.83 6.75 -12.30
CA CYS A 181 -9.56 6.27 -11.12
C CYS A 181 -10.66 7.23 -10.63
N LYS A 182 -10.64 8.48 -11.10
CA LYS A 182 -11.60 9.54 -10.74
C LYS A 182 -11.93 10.38 -11.98
N PRO A 183 -12.57 9.78 -13.02
CA PRO A 183 -12.88 10.49 -14.25
C PRO A 183 -13.84 11.66 -13.98
N GLY A 184 -13.63 12.79 -14.66
CA GLY A 184 -14.49 13.97 -14.56
C GLY A 184 -14.29 14.86 -13.34
N LEU A 185 -13.43 14.49 -12.37
CA LEU A 185 -13.10 15.34 -11.24
C LEU A 185 -11.83 16.15 -11.51
N PRO A 186 -11.88 17.50 -11.51
CA PRO A 186 -10.69 18.33 -11.65
C PRO A 186 -9.61 17.94 -10.63
N PRO A 187 -8.33 17.88 -11.05
CA PRO A 187 -7.24 17.63 -10.13
C PRO A 187 -7.17 18.71 -9.05
N ARG A 188 -6.77 18.33 -7.84
CA ARG A 188 -6.59 19.30 -6.75
C ARG A 188 -5.32 20.15 -6.90
N GLY A 189 -4.39 19.68 -7.74
CA GLY A 189 -3.21 20.44 -8.14
C GLY A 189 -2.09 20.48 -7.11
N ARG A 190 -0.93 20.93 -7.60
CA ARG A 190 0.32 21.04 -6.84
C ARG A 190 0.29 22.15 -5.77
N ASP A 191 -0.52 23.18 -5.95
CA ASP A 191 -0.71 24.23 -4.94
C ASP A 191 -1.32 23.70 -3.64
N LEU A 192 -2.30 22.80 -3.75
CA LEU A 192 -2.84 22.14 -2.56
C LEU A 192 -1.76 21.31 -1.88
N LEU A 193 -0.96 20.56 -2.65
CA LEU A 193 0.12 19.74 -2.12
C LEU A 193 1.11 20.58 -1.33
N ARG A 194 1.63 21.68 -1.91
CA ARG A 194 2.56 22.60 -1.23
C ARG A 194 2.00 23.13 0.08
N ARG A 195 0.75 23.63 0.07
CA ARG A 195 0.11 24.15 1.29
C ARG A 195 -0.08 23.08 2.36
N ALA A 196 -0.46 21.86 1.96
CA ALA A 196 -0.64 20.76 2.88
C ALA A 196 0.70 20.29 3.48
N CYS A 197 1.74 20.14 2.67
CA CYS A 197 3.08 19.77 3.16
C CYS A 197 3.65 20.84 4.10
N ALA A 198 3.48 22.12 3.80
CA ALA A 198 3.90 23.21 4.68
C ALA A 198 3.14 23.24 6.03
N ALA A 199 1.90 22.75 6.05
CA ALA A 199 1.06 22.72 7.25
C ALA A 199 1.19 21.43 8.07
N ALA A 200 1.75 20.35 7.49
CA ALA A 200 1.82 19.03 8.11
C ALA A 200 3.10 18.88 8.95
N ARG A 201 2.98 18.19 10.10
CA ARG A 201 4.16 17.73 10.87
C ARG A 201 4.47 16.25 10.63
N ILE A 202 3.70 15.61 9.76
CA ILE A 202 3.83 14.19 9.40
C ILE A 202 4.02 14.06 7.88
N PRO A 203 4.66 12.97 7.40
CA PRO A 203 4.85 12.73 5.98
C PRO A 203 3.55 12.76 5.17
N VAL A 204 3.54 13.56 4.11
CA VAL A 204 2.46 13.61 3.11
C VAL A 204 2.90 12.89 1.84
N TYR A 205 2.14 11.88 1.41
CA TYR A 205 2.36 11.17 0.15
C TYR A 205 1.34 11.62 -0.90
N ALA A 206 1.81 12.13 -2.03
CA ALA A 206 0.94 12.55 -3.12
C ALA A 206 0.28 11.34 -3.79
N ILE A 207 -1.03 11.36 -4.00
CA ILE A 207 -1.78 10.31 -4.71
C ILE A 207 -2.56 10.90 -5.87
N GLY A 208 -2.76 10.09 -6.92
CA GLY A 208 -3.64 10.40 -8.05
C GLY A 208 -2.90 10.98 -9.24
N GLY A 209 -2.78 10.17 -10.30
CA GLY A 209 -2.14 10.55 -11.56
C GLY A 209 -0.61 10.70 -11.47
N ILE A 210 0.02 10.14 -10.44
CA ILE A 210 1.48 10.13 -10.30
C ILE A 210 2.07 9.07 -11.24
N THR A 211 3.10 9.47 -11.97
CA THR A 211 3.95 8.65 -12.82
C THR A 211 5.41 8.77 -12.34
N PRO A 212 6.33 7.90 -12.79
CA PRO A 212 7.75 8.02 -12.46
C PRO A 212 8.31 9.43 -12.71
N ALA A 213 8.00 9.99 -13.88
CA ALA A 213 8.43 11.34 -14.25
C ALA A 213 7.90 12.46 -13.33
N ARG A 214 6.76 12.22 -12.64
CA ARG A 214 6.13 13.21 -11.75
C ARG A 214 6.54 13.05 -10.29
N LEU A 215 7.24 11.99 -9.90
CA LEU A 215 7.65 11.80 -8.51
C LEU A 215 8.57 12.94 -8.03
N ALA A 216 9.55 13.32 -8.85
CA ALA A 216 10.47 14.40 -8.54
C ALA A 216 9.73 15.73 -8.32
N GLU A 217 8.69 16.01 -9.11
CA GLU A 217 7.87 17.22 -8.99
C GLU A 217 7.15 17.29 -7.64
N VAL A 218 6.47 16.21 -7.23
CA VAL A 218 5.72 16.20 -5.96
C VAL A 218 6.67 16.21 -4.76
N CYS A 219 7.84 15.60 -4.87
CA CYS A 219 8.88 15.70 -3.84
C CYS A 219 9.42 17.12 -3.71
N ALA A 220 9.64 17.82 -4.84
CA ALA A 220 10.06 19.23 -4.85
C ALA A 220 8.99 20.16 -4.23
N ASP A 221 7.71 19.79 -4.30
CA ASP A 221 6.61 20.47 -3.61
C ASP A 221 6.50 20.10 -2.11
N GLY A 222 7.43 19.31 -1.58
CA GLY A 222 7.52 18.93 -0.17
C GLY A 222 6.84 17.61 0.20
N ALA A 223 6.31 16.85 -0.75
CA ALA A 223 5.81 15.50 -0.46
C ALA A 223 6.97 14.60 0.00
N ALA A 224 6.69 13.72 0.95
CA ALA A 224 7.63 12.68 1.36
C ALA A 224 7.84 11.62 0.27
N GLY A 225 6.92 11.55 -0.69
CA GLY A 225 6.92 10.61 -1.80
C GLY A 225 5.55 10.53 -2.46
N ALA A 226 5.28 9.40 -3.12
CA ALA A 226 4.03 9.14 -3.82
C ALA A 226 3.30 7.91 -3.29
N CYS A 227 1.99 7.87 -3.54
CA CYS A 227 1.15 6.71 -3.33
C CYS A 227 0.50 6.33 -4.67
N VAL A 228 0.77 5.11 -5.13
CA VAL A 228 0.53 4.66 -6.50
C VAL A 228 -0.31 3.39 -6.49
N MET A 229 -1.33 3.35 -7.35
CA MET A 229 -2.22 2.20 -7.50
C MET A 229 -2.14 1.63 -8.92
N SER A 230 -2.72 2.32 -9.91
CA SER A 230 -2.83 1.80 -11.28
C SER A 230 -1.47 1.56 -11.95
N GLY A 231 -0.50 2.46 -11.76
CA GLY A 231 0.85 2.29 -12.33
C GLY A 231 1.57 1.05 -11.79
N LEU A 232 1.34 0.69 -10.52
CA LEU A 232 1.92 -0.50 -9.91
C LEU A 232 1.10 -1.76 -10.14
N MET A 233 -0.22 -1.69 -10.31
CA MET A 233 -1.04 -2.89 -10.53
C MET A 233 -1.15 -3.30 -12.00
N ARG A 234 -1.05 -2.36 -12.96
CA ARG A 234 -1.14 -2.67 -14.41
C ARG A 234 0.20 -3.09 -15.06
N GLY A 235 1.35 -2.67 -14.52
CA GLY A 235 2.67 -2.81 -15.18
C GLY A 235 2.99 -1.62 -16.09
N SER A 236 4.24 -1.33 -16.46
CA SER A 236 5.57 -1.81 -16.05
C SER A 236 6.48 -0.66 -15.60
N ASP A 237 6.16 0.60 -15.95
CA ASP A 237 7.03 1.79 -15.78
C ASP A 237 7.54 2.03 -14.36
N TRP A 238 6.80 1.57 -13.35
CA TRP A 238 7.18 1.72 -11.94
C TRP A 238 8.07 0.58 -11.40
N ILE A 239 8.15 -0.57 -12.07
CA ILE A 239 8.93 -1.71 -11.55
C ILE A 239 10.44 -1.53 -11.83
N PRO A 240 10.88 -1.20 -13.07
CA PRO A 240 12.26 -0.83 -13.31
C PRO A 240 12.58 0.46 -12.56
N GLY A 241 13.26 0.33 -11.41
CA GLY A 241 13.74 1.45 -10.62
C GLY A 241 12.61 2.32 -10.05
N ILE A 242 11.76 1.76 -9.16
CA ILE A 242 10.60 2.32 -8.40
C ILE A 242 10.87 3.61 -7.56
N GLU A 243 11.85 4.36 -8.05
CA GLU A 243 12.57 5.58 -7.67
C GLU A 243 13.19 5.59 -6.28
N LYS A 244 14.51 5.35 -6.29
CA LYS A 244 15.44 5.40 -5.15
C LYS A 244 15.50 6.82 -4.56
N ILE A 245 15.92 6.89 -3.30
CA ILE A 245 16.22 8.13 -2.58
C ILE A 245 17.15 9.00 -3.43
N CYS A 246 16.82 10.29 -3.57
CA CYS A 246 17.74 11.29 -4.11
C CYS A 246 18.98 11.39 -3.21
#